data_AF-A0A842RQL0-F1
#
_entry.id   AF-A0A842RQL0-F1
#
_cell.length_a   1.000
_cell.length_b   1.000
_cell.length_c   1.000
_cell.angle_alpha   90.00
_cell.angle_beta   90.00
_cell.angle_gamma   90.00
#
_symmetry.space_group_name_H-M   'P 1'
#
loop_
_entity.id
_entity.type
_entity.pdbx_description
1 polymer ?
#
loop_
_entity_poly.entity_id
_entity_poly.type
_entity_poly.pdbx_seq_one_letter_code
_entity_poly.pdbx_strand_id
1 'polypeptide(L)'
;MKSIVINKSHNTLKCGICRSNITRNELIYQSKVLYIPVCQNCINRFTKDDVELMLNLFIAYGGYFGQFDSSQFSILNYLKNLKESGLKIQNTEALNISLLYQSILHGISPQEYLEELAEFVI
;
A
#
# COMPACT_ATOMS: atom_id res chain seq x y z
N MET A 1 30.43 2.87 -36.45
CA MET A 1 29.56 3.03 -35.26
C MET A 1 30.02 2.02 -34.24
N LYS A 2 30.47 2.45 -33.05
CA LYS A 2 30.95 1.55 -31.99
C LYS A 2 29.74 1.03 -31.22
N SER A 3 29.49 -0.27 -31.32
CA SER A 3 28.49 -0.97 -30.51
C SER A 3 29.00 -1.06 -29.08
N ILE A 4 28.35 -0.35 -28.16
CA ILE A 4 28.61 -0.49 -26.73
C ILE A 4 27.87 -1.74 -26.26
N VAL A 5 28.62 -2.78 -25.87
CA VAL A 5 28.09 -3.94 -25.17
C VAL A 5 27.81 -3.50 -23.73
N ILE A 6 26.56 -3.15 -23.44
CA ILE A 6 26.12 -2.86 -22.07
C ILE A 6 25.99 -4.19 -21.34
N ASN A 7 26.84 -4.41 -20.35
CA ASN A 7 26.76 -5.55 -19.44
C ASN A 7 25.35 -5.64 -18.84
N LYS A 8 24.68 -6.79 -19.04
CA LYS A 8 23.36 -7.12 -18.48
C LYS A 8 23.45 -7.29 -16.96
N SER A 9 23.36 -6.21 -16.18
CA SER A 9 22.77 -6.34 -14.85
C SER A 9 21.25 -6.41 -15.05
N HIS A 10 20.65 -7.55 -14.75
CA HIS A 10 19.19 -7.69 -14.73
C HIS A 10 18.64 -6.93 -13.50
N ASN A 11 18.65 -5.60 -13.52
CA ASN A 11 17.91 -4.80 -12.54
C ASN A 11 16.42 -5.08 -12.76
N THR A 12 15.88 -6.05 -12.02
CA THR A 12 14.44 -6.28 -11.94
C THR A 12 13.82 -5.11 -11.20
N LEU A 13 13.09 -4.28 -11.94
CA LEU A 13 12.33 -3.17 -11.38
C LEU A 13 11.27 -3.74 -10.41
N LYS A 14 11.11 -3.13 -9.24
CA LYS A 14 10.17 -3.61 -8.21
C LYS A 14 8.93 -2.72 -8.20
N CYS A 15 7.75 -3.33 -8.12
CA CYS A 15 6.50 -2.59 -7.96
C CYS A 15 6.48 -1.85 -6.61
N GLY A 16 6.10 -0.58 -6.62
CA GLY A 16 5.94 0.24 -5.43
C GLY A 16 4.83 -0.21 -4.47
N ILE A 17 3.82 -0.93 -4.98
CA ILE A 17 2.68 -1.40 -4.17
C ILE A 17 2.92 -2.79 -3.61
N CYS A 18 3.20 -3.80 -4.44
CA CYS A 18 3.30 -5.20 -4.00
C CYS A 18 4.73 -5.78 -3.96
N ARG A 19 5.75 -4.99 -4.32
CA ARG A 19 7.17 -5.42 -4.40
C ARG A 19 7.45 -6.63 -5.30
N SER A 20 6.50 -7.05 -6.13
CA SER A 20 6.75 -8.04 -7.18
C SER A 20 7.69 -7.47 -8.24
N ASN A 21 8.42 -8.36 -8.92
CA ASN A 21 9.27 -7.98 -10.05
C ASN A 21 8.38 -7.53 -11.22
N ILE A 22 8.68 -6.37 -11.79
CA ILE A 22 8.09 -5.89 -13.04
C ILE A 22 8.98 -6.37 -14.17
N THR A 23 8.41 -7.13 -15.10
CA THR A 23 9.13 -7.58 -16.30
C THR A 23 9.08 -6.51 -17.40
N ARG A 24 10.06 -6.50 -18.31
CA ARG A 24 10.27 -5.44 -19.33
C ARG A 24 9.08 -5.22 -20.29
N ASN A 25 8.14 -6.16 -20.35
CA ASN A 25 6.99 -6.13 -21.26
C ASN A 25 5.68 -5.76 -20.55
N GLU A 26 5.70 -5.52 -19.24
CA GLU A 26 4.52 -5.06 -18.52
C GLU A 26 4.33 -3.56 -18.74
N LEU A 27 3.07 -3.17 -18.96
CA LEU A 27 2.67 -1.77 -18.86
C LEU A 27 2.93 -1.30 -17.42
N ILE A 28 3.63 -0.17 -17.30
CA ILE A 28 3.99 0.43 -16.01
C ILE A 28 3.18 1.71 -15.86
N TYR A 29 2.39 1.79 -14.79
CA TYR A 29 1.93 3.08 -14.32
C TYR A 29 3.03 3.71 -13.47
N GLN A 30 3.32 4.97 -13.74
CA GLN A 30 4.24 5.75 -12.94
C GLN A 30 3.44 6.87 -12.28
N SER A 31 3.50 6.93 -10.94
CA SER A 31 2.93 8.07 -10.21
C SER A 31 3.50 9.36 -10.78
N LYS A 32 2.63 10.33 -11.03
CA LYS A 32 3.01 11.64 -11.60
C LYS A 32 3.97 12.42 -10.72
N VAL A 33 3.97 12.14 -9.42
CA VAL A 33 4.71 12.90 -8.41
C VAL A 33 5.91 12.11 -7.91
N LEU A 34 5.70 10.83 -7.62
CA LEU A 34 6.69 10.02 -6.88
C LEU A 34 7.64 9.25 -7.81
N TYR A 35 7.34 9.18 -9.10
CA TYR A 35 8.09 8.42 -10.10
C TYR A 35 8.29 6.93 -9.77
N ILE A 36 7.51 6.38 -8.82
CA ILE A 36 7.57 4.97 -8.43
C ILE A 36 6.76 4.13 -9.44
N PRO A 37 7.33 3.03 -9.96
CA PRO A 37 6.65 2.17 -10.91
C PRO A 37 5.65 1.23 -10.23
N VAL A 38 4.50 1.02 -10.86
CA VAL A 38 3.44 0.12 -10.41
C VAL A 38 3.16 -0.92 -11.50
N CYS A 39 3.11 -2.20 -11.11
CA CYS A 39 2.90 -3.30 -12.05
C CYS A 39 1.44 -3.35 -12.53
N GLN A 40 1.21 -4.00 -13.67
CA GLN A 40 -0.12 -4.08 -14.26
C GLN A 40 -1.16 -4.74 -13.33
N ASN A 41 -0.76 -5.72 -12.52
CA ASN A 41 -1.66 -6.39 -11.58
C ASN A 41 -2.22 -5.42 -10.54
N CYS A 42 -1.38 -4.53 -9.99
CA CYS A 42 -1.85 -3.52 -9.05
C CYS A 42 -2.73 -2.47 -9.71
N ILE A 43 -2.44 -2.09 -10.96
CA ILE A 43 -3.26 -1.13 -11.72
C ILE A 43 -4.62 -1.70 -12.13
N ASN A 44 -4.70 -3.01 -12.34
CA ASN A 44 -5.98 -3.68 -12.59
C ASN A 44 -6.80 -3.86 -11.30
N ARG A 45 -6.13 -3.97 -10.15
CA ARG A 45 -6.79 -4.21 -8.86
C ARG A 45 -7.27 -2.93 -8.17
N PHE A 46 -6.51 -1.84 -8.28
CA PHE A 46 -6.73 -0.64 -7.48
C PHE A 46 -7.04 0.57 -8.36
N THR A 47 -7.84 1.49 -7.82
CA THR A 47 -8.05 2.77 -8.49
C THR A 47 -6.75 3.59 -8.50
N LYS A 48 -6.65 4.59 -9.38
CA LYS A 48 -5.47 5.47 -9.40
C LYS A 48 -5.30 6.21 -8.07
N ASP A 49 -6.40 6.62 -7.44
CA ASP A 49 -6.37 7.34 -6.18
C ASP A 49 -5.89 6.45 -5.04
N ASP A 50 -6.33 5.18 -4.99
CA ASP A 50 -5.83 4.19 -4.04
C ASP A 50 -4.33 3.93 -4.22
N VAL A 51 -3.87 3.85 -5.47
CA VAL A 51 -2.45 3.68 -5.79
C VAL A 51 -1.63 4.86 -5.29
N GLU A 52 -2.04 6.10 -5.57
CA GLU A 52 -1.34 7.29 -5.06
C GLU A 52 -1.37 7.36 -3.54
N LEU A 53 -2.49 7.05 -2.91
CA LEU A 53 -2.62 7.00 -1.45
C LEU A 53 -1.66 5.98 -0.83
N MET A 54 -1.67 4.74 -1.33
CA MET A 54 -0.77 3.69 -0.85
C MET A 54 0.71 4.06 -1.07
N LEU A 55 1.07 4.61 -2.24
CA LEU A 55 2.44 5.04 -2.50
C LEU A 55 2.88 6.15 -1.54
N ASN A 56 2.02 7.14 -1.27
CA ASN A 56 2.32 8.20 -0.30
C ASN A 56 2.54 7.63 1.12
N LEU A 57 1.68 6.69 1.55
CA LEU A 57 1.84 6.02 2.85
C LEU A 57 3.15 5.22 2.91
N PHE A 58 3.49 4.47 1.86
CA PHE A 58 4.72 3.67 1.84
C PHE A 58 5.99 4.51 1.75
N ILE A 59 5.93 5.70 1.15
CA ILE A 59 7.05 6.64 1.19
C ILE A 59 7.21 7.22 2.60
N ALA A 60 6.11 7.62 3.23
CA ALA A 60 6.15 8.25 4.54
C ALA A 60 6.56 7.28 5.65
N TYR A 61 6.04 6.05 5.61
CA TYR A 61 6.14 5.08 6.72
C TYR A 61 6.85 3.78 6.36
N GLY A 62 7.17 3.56 5.08
CA GLY A 62 7.75 2.32 4.59
C GLY A 62 6.72 1.23 4.25
N GLY A 63 7.23 0.05 3.93
CA GLY A 63 6.41 -1.15 3.70
C GLY A 63 5.89 -1.33 2.28
N TYR A 64 4.92 -2.24 2.14
CA TYR A 64 4.22 -2.58 0.91
C TYR A 64 2.92 -3.34 1.22
N PHE A 65 2.03 -3.44 0.22
CA PHE A 65 0.72 -4.07 0.34
C PHE A 65 0.85 -5.57 0.65
N GLY A 66 0.18 -6.04 1.70
CA GLY A 66 0.19 -7.44 2.10
C GLY A 66 1.57 -7.95 2.56
N GLN A 67 2.41 -7.05 3.09
CA GLN A 67 3.68 -7.40 3.71
C GLN A 67 3.52 -8.37 4.89
N PHE A 68 2.42 -8.25 5.63
CA PHE A 68 2.10 -9.08 6.79
C PHE A 68 0.88 -9.96 6.52
N ASP A 69 0.77 -11.05 7.30
CA ASP A 69 -0.33 -12.00 7.18
C ASP A 69 -1.66 -11.36 7.60
N SER A 70 -2.65 -11.40 6.72
CA SER A 70 -4.00 -10.89 6.96
C SER A 70 -4.67 -11.48 8.22
N SER A 71 -4.36 -12.73 8.57
CA SER A 71 -4.95 -13.39 9.75
C SER A 71 -4.51 -12.80 11.08
N GLN A 72 -3.43 -12.01 11.08
CA GLN A 72 -2.88 -11.37 12.27
C GLN A 72 -3.47 -9.98 12.55
N PHE A 73 -4.36 -9.50 11.67
CA PHE A 73 -4.92 -8.16 11.76
C PHE A 73 -6.44 -8.17 11.68
N SER A 74 -7.05 -7.32 12.50
CA SER A 74 -8.48 -7.04 12.48
C SER A 74 -8.68 -5.60 12.89
N ILE A 75 -9.42 -4.85 12.07
CA ILE A 75 -9.75 -3.44 12.33
C ILE A 75 -10.42 -3.29 13.70
N LEU A 76 -11.38 -4.17 14.00
CA LEU A 76 -12.07 -4.20 15.29
C LEU A 76 -11.13 -4.41 16.47
N ASN A 77 -10.24 -5.39 16.38
CA ASN A 77 -9.32 -5.69 17.48
C ASN A 77 -8.34 -4.53 17.69
N TYR A 78 -7.87 -3.90 16.61
CA TYR A 78 -7.03 -2.70 16.71
C TYR A 78 -7.76 -1.56 17.42
N LEU A 79 -9.01 -1.27 17.05
CA LEU A 79 -9.84 -0.23 17.68
C LEU A 79 -10.15 -0.54 19.16
N LYS A 80 -10.42 -1.81 19.49
CA LYS A 80 -10.63 -2.25 20.89
C LYS A 80 -9.38 -2.04 21.73
N ASN A 81 -8.23 -2.50 21.24
CA ASN A 81 -6.95 -2.33 21.93
C ASN A 81 -6.62 -0.84 22.18
N LEU A 82 -6.94 0.03 21.22
CA LEU A 82 -6.79 1.48 21.40
C LEU A 82 -7.70 2.02 22.50
N LYS A 83 -8.97 1.61 22.54
CA LYS A 83 -9.90 2.01 23.60
C LYS A 83 -9.42 1.54 24.98
N GLU A 84 -8.93 0.31 25.07
CA GLU A 84 -8.43 -0.29 26.32
C GLU A 84 -7.11 0.33 26.78
N SER A 85 -6.28 0.82 25.86
CA SER A 85 -5.02 1.49 26.18
C SER A 85 -5.19 2.82 26.94
N GLY A 86 -6.41 3.35 27.03
CA GLY A 86 -6.70 4.62 27.69
C GLY A 86 -6.13 5.84 26.97
N LEU A 87 -5.55 5.66 25.78
CA LEU A 87 -5.16 6.76 24.90
C LEU A 87 -6.42 7.58 24.58
N LYS A 88 -6.48 8.80 25.11
CA LYS A 88 -7.50 9.76 24.71
C LYS A 88 -7.35 9.98 23.21
N ILE A 89 -8.38 9.64 22.45
CA ILE A 89 -8.48 9.91 21.01
C ILE A 89 -8.59 11.43 20.85
N GLN A 90 -7.45 12.12 20.87
CA GLN A 90 -7.38 13.57 20.64
C GLN A 90 -7.25 13.90 19.15
N ASN A 91 -6.78 12.93 18.35
CA ASN A 91 -6.59 13.08 16.91
C ASN A 91 -7.15 11.85 16.16
N THR A 92 -8.44 11.92 15.82
CA THR A 92 -9.15 10.88 15.05
C THR A 92 -8.57 10.67 13.66
N GLU A 93 -8.05 11.73 13.03
CA GLU A 93 -7.46 11.66 11.69
C GLU A 93 -6.15 10.86 11.70
N ALA A 94 -5.25 11.14 12.64
CA ALA A 94 -4.00 10.39 12.77
C ALA A 94 -4.25 8.90 13.08
N LEU A 95 -5.27 8.60 13.89
CA LEU A 95 -5.68 7.21 14.13
C LEU A 95 -6.23 6.55 12.87
N ASN A 96 -7.07 7.24 12.10
CA ASN A 96 -7.60 6.74 10.84
C ASN A 96 -6.48 6.44 9.83
N ILE A 97 -5.50 7.34 9.69
CA ILE A 97 -4.33 7.13 8.84
C ILE A 97 -3.51 5.93 9.32
N SER A 98 -3.26 5.83 10.63
CA SER A 98 -2.52 4.70 11.22
C SER A 98 -3.23 3.37 10.98
N LEU A 99 -4.53 3.32 11.23
CA LEU A 99 -5.35 2.12 11.05
C LEU A 99 -5.43 1.71 9.58
N LEU A 100 -5.66 2.65 8.66
CA LEU A 100 -5.62 2.39 7.23
C LEU A 100 -4.26 1.84 6.80
N TYR A 101 -3.17 2.46 7.25
CA TYR A 101 -1.81 2.00 6.93
C TYR A 101 -1.56 0.56 7.42
N GLN A 102 -1.95 0.23 8.66
CA GLN A 102 -1.86 -1.14 9.16
C GLN A 102 -2.70 -2.10 8.31
N SER A 103 -3.92 -1.73 7.97
CA SER A 103 -4.81 -2.53 7.12
C SER A 103 -4.17 -2.88 5.77
N ILE A 104 -3.58 -1.88 5.12
CA ILE A 104 -2.86 -2.03 3.84
C ILE A 104 -1.66 -2.98 3.95
N LEU A 105 -0.86 -2.88 5.03
CA LEU A 105 0.26 -3.78 5.24
C LEU A 105 -0.19 -5.24 5.42
N HIS A 106 -1.40 -5.46 5.92
CA HIS A 106 -2.01 -6.78 6.06
C HIS A 106 -2.85 -7.21 4.84
N GLY A 107 -2.81 -6.44 3.75
CA GLY A 107 -3.43 -6.80 2.47
C GLY A 107 -4.90 -6.44 2.33
N ILE A 108 -5.42 -5.58 3.21
CA ILE A 108 -6.74 -4.96 3.09
C ILE A 108 -6.60 -3.69 2.24
N SER A 109 -7.33 -3.60 1.13
CA SER A 109 -7.32 -2.45 0.25
C SER A 109 -7.98 -1.22 0.88
N PRO A 110 -7.70 0.00 0.39
CA PRO A 110 -8.40 1.19 0.87
C PRO A 110 -9.92 1.11 0.72
N GLN A 111 -10.41 0.44 -0.32
CA GLN A 111 -11.83 0.23 -0.52
C GLN A 111 -12.41 -0.74 0.52
N GLU A 112 -11.78 -1.92 0.71
CA GLU A 112 -12.19 -2.90 1.73
C GLU A 112 -12.17 -2.27 3.14
N TYR A 113 -11.18 -1.43 3.43
CA TYR A 113 -11.10 -0.67 4.68
C TYR A 113 -12.32 0.23 4.92
N LEU A 114 -12.75 0.97 3.90
CA LEU A 114 -13.92 1.85 4.00
C LEU A 114 -15.21 1.06 4.15
N GLU A 115 -15.34 -0.07 3.45
CA GLU A 115 -16.47 -0.97 3.54
C GLU A 115 -16.58 -1.57 4.96
N GLU A 116 -15.49 -2.10 5.50
CA GLU A 116 -15.46 -2.63 6.88
C GLU A 116 -15.78 -1.55 7.92
N LEU A 117 -15.23 -0.33 7.78
CA LEU A 117 -15.55 0.75 8.71
C LEU A 117 -17.02 1.18 8.67
N ALA A 118 -17.64 1.16 7.49
CA ALA A 118 -19.04 1.53 7.35
C ALA A 118 -19.97 0.59 8.15
N GLU A 119 -19.59 -0.70 8.29
CA GLU A 119 -20.34 -1.67 9.10
C GLU A 119 -20.35 -1.33 10.60
N PHE A 120 -19.37 -0.56 11.09
CA PHE A 120 -19.26 -0.19 12.51
C PHE A 120 -19.92 1.13 12.89
N VAL A 121 -20.42 1.90 11.92
CA VAL A 121 -21.03 3.23 12.13
C VAL A 121 -22.58 3.16 12.15
N ILE A 122 -23.16 1.96 12.23
CA ILE A 122 -24.62 1.72 12.34
C ILE A 122 -25.07 1.68 13.80
#